data_AF-A0A841R401-F1
#
_entry.id   AF-A0A841R401-F1
#
_cell.length_a   1.000
_cell.length_b   1.000
_cell.length_c   1.000
_cell.angle_alpha   90.00
_cell.angle_beta   90.00
_cell.angle_gamma   90.00
#
_symmetry.space_group_name_H-M   'P 1'
#
loop_
_entity.id
_entity.type
_entity.pdbx_description
1 polymer ?
#
loop_
_entity_poly.entity_id
_entity_poly.type
_entity_poly.pdbx_seq_one_letter_code
_entity_poly.pdbx_strand_id
1 'polypeptide(L)' 'MTVEDLIQEKIGDGLVRKGAMKKSSVHQVLIVQACGDKRCFGEIATALSLVDEDEVHKYMNFKYAARCSGFDKKRILS' A
#
# COMPACT_ATOMS: atom_id res chain seq x y z
N MET A 1 -1.18 8.48 -20.71
CA MET A 1 -1.89 8.30 -19.43
C MET A 1 -3.22 7.65 -19.78
N THR A 2 -3.36 6.34 -19.59
CA THR A 2 -4.58 5.62 -20.02
C THR A 2 -5.63 5.69 -18.91
N VAL A 3 -6.89 5.41 -19.25
CA VAL A 3 -7.99 5.32 -18.27
C VAL A 3 -7.73 4.23 -17.22
N GLU A 4 -6.93 3.22 -17.54
CA GLU A 4 -6.52 2.17 -16.61
C GLU A 4 -5.60 2.69 -15.50
N ASP A 5 -4.71 3.65 -15.80
CA ASP A 5 -3.88 4.35 -14.80
C ASP A 5 -4.73 5.17 -13.82
N LEU A 6 -5.88 5.69 -14.27
CA LEU A 6 -6.86 6.41 -13.44
C LEU A 6 -7.69 5.47 -12.55
N ILE A 7 -7.99 4.25 -13.04
CA ILE A 7 -8.75 3.24 -12.30
C ILE A 7 -7.84 2.54 -11.27
N GLN A 8 -6.55 2.41 -11.55
CA GLN A 8 -5.59 1.78 -10.66
C GLN A 8 -5.02 2.80 -9.66
N GLU A 9 -5.84 3.20 -8.70
CA GLU A 9 -5.40 4.04 -7.58
C GLU A 9 -4.08 3.52 -6.98
N LYS A 10 -3.11 4.40 -6.75
CA LYS A 10 -1.85 4.05 -6.09
C LYS A 10 -2.07 3.83 -4.59
N ILE A 11 -1.32 2.90 -4.00
CA ILE A 11 -1.45 2.54 -2.58
C ILE A 11 -1.32 3.76 -1.65
N GLY A 12 -0.38 4.66 -1.92
CA GLY A 12 -0.18 5.87 -1.12
C GLY A 12 -1.42 6.78 -1.11
N ASP A 13 -2.06 6.97 -2.27
CA ASP A 13 -3.27 7.78 -2.38
C ASP A 13 -4.45 7.12 -1.65
N GLY A 14 -4.56 5.80 -1.75
CA GLY A 14 -5.57 5.03 -1.04
C GLY A 14 -5.43 5.06 0.48
N LEU A 15 -4.20 5.00 1.01
CA LEU A 15 -3.91 5.13 2.44
C LEU A 15 -4.19 6.55 2.95
N VAL A 16 -3.87 7.58 2.15
CA VAL A 16 -4.21 8.97 2.48
C VAL A 16 -5.71 9.18 2.52
N ARG A 17 -6.46 8.66 1.54
CA ARG A 17 -7.93 8.77 1.52
C ARG A 17 -8.57 8.09 2.74
N LYS A 18 -8.02 6.97 3.21
CA LYS A 18 -8.49 6.29 4.42
C LYS A 18 -8.06 6.98 5.72
N GLY A 19 -7.22 8.01 5.66
CA GLY A 19 -6.69 8.69 6.83
C GLY A 19 -5.56 7.93 7.54
N ALA A 20 -5.12 6.80 6.99
CA ALA A 20 -4.04 5.99 7.56
C ALA A 20 -2.65 6.62 7.36
N MET A 21 -2.52 7.57 6.42
CA MET A 21 -1.25 8.23 6.12
C MET A 21 -1.47 9.70 5.69
N LYS A 22 -0.47 10.57 5.90
CA LYS A 22 -0.47 11.95 5.36
C LYS A 22 0.22 12.00 4.01
N LYS A 23 -0.14 12.97 3.14
CA LYS A 23 0.53 13.18 1.85
C LYS A 23 2.05 13.40 1.99
N SER A 24 2.49 14.08 3.05
CA SER A 24 3.90 14.28 3.35
C SER A 24 4.64 12.96 3.62
N SER A 25 4.00 12.02 4.33
CA SER A 25 4.54 10.70 4.60
C SER A 25 4.66 9.86 3.33
N VAL A 26 3.68 9.95 2.41
CA VAL A 26 3.78 9.31 1.09
C VAL A 26 5.01 9.81 0.34
N HIS A 27 5.25 11.13 0.36
CA HIS A 27 6.40 11.72 -0.31
C HIS A 27 7.73 11.23 0.27
N GLN A 28 7.83 11.06 1.59
CA GLN A 28 9.03 10.51 2.24
C GLN A 28 9.31 9.07 1.77
N VAL A 29 8.28 8.22 1.69
CA VAL A 29 8.43 6.84 1.20
C VAL A 29 8.90 6.82 -0.26
N LEU A 30 8.33 7.68 -1.11
CA LEU A 30 8.70 7.78 -2.52
C LEU A 30 10.15 8.27 -2.72
N ILE A 31 10.62 9.20 -1.88
CA ILE A 31 12.02 9.64 -1.89
C ILE A 31 12.94 8.45 -1.58
N VAL A 32 12.62 7.66 -0.55
CA VAL A 32 13.43 6.49 -0.17
C VAL A 32 13.45 5.44 -1.29
N GLN A 33 12.32 5.19 -1.96
CA GLN A 33 12.28 4.32 -3.14
C GLN A 33 13.14 4.87 -4.29
N ALA A 34 13.06 6.17 -4.56
CA ALA A 34 13.85 6.82 -5.60
C ALA A 34 15.36 6.78 -5.32
N CYS A 35 15.76 6.71 -4.04
CA CYS A 35 17.15 6.50 -3.62
C CYS A 35 17.65 5.06 -3.85
N GLY A 36 16.83 4.16 -4.42
CA GLY A 36 17.23 2.81 -4.79
C GLY A 36 16.96 1.75 -3.72
N ASP A 37 16.15 2.07 -2.71
CA ASP A 37 15.67 1.06 -1.76
C ASP A 37 14.82 0.00 -2.50
N LYS A 38 15.16 -1.27 -2.30
CA LYS A 38 14.53 -2.41 -2.99
C LYS A 38 13.22 -2.85 -2.34
N ARG A 39 12.89 -2.33 -1.17
CA ARG A 39 11.67 -2.65 -0.44
C ARG A 39 10.43 -2.05 -1.12
N CYS A 40 9.30 -2.72 -0.94
CA CYS A 40 8.00 -2.25 -1.40
C CYS A 40 7.55 -1.01 -0.63
N PHE A 41 6.60 -0.26 -1.20
CA PHE A 41 6.06 0.95 -0.56
C PHE A 41 5.60 0.70 0.88
N GLY A 42 4.84 -0.38 1.10
CA GLY A 42 4.33 -0.75 2.42
C GLY A 42 5.45 -1.06 3.41
N GLU A 43 6.46 -1.81 2.99
CA GLU A 43 7.61 -2.18 3.83
C GLU A 43 8.43 -0.96 4.26
N ILE A 44 8.67 -0.02 3.34
CA ILE A 44 9.36 1.24 3.65
C ILE A 44 8.50 2.09 4.58
N ALA A 45 7.20 2.19 4.31
CA ALA A 45 6.27 2.95 5.11
C ALA A 45 6.19 2.45 6.57
N THR A 46 6.14 1.13 6.76
CA THR A 46 6.19 0.48 8.08
C THR A 46 7.54 0.67 8.75
N ALA A 47 8.65 0.48 8.01
CA ALA A 47 10.00 0.66 8.55
C ALA A 47 10.30 2.10 9.00
N LEU A 48 9.68 3.09 8.37
CA LEU A 48 9.76 4.50 8.78
C LEU A 48 8.71 4.87 9.85
N SER A 49 7.91 3.91 10.33
CA SER A 49 6.80 4.12 11.26
C SER A 49 5.81 5.20 10.80
N LEU A 50 5.63 5.33 9.48
CA LEU A 50 4.72 6.30 8.86
C LEU A 50 3.29 5.77 8.74
N VAL A 51 3.13 4.45 8.85
CA VAL A 51 1.86 3.72 8.85
C VAL A 51 2.06 2.41 9.61
N ASP A 52 0.99 1.91 10.21
CA ASP A 52 0.96 0.57 10.81
C ASP A 52 0.88 -0.50 9.71
N GLU A 53 1.57 -1.63 9.92
CA GLU A 53 1.49 -2.80 9.07
C GLU A 53 0.04 -3.32 8.93
N ASP A 54 -0.76 -3.22 10.00
CA ASP A 54 -2.17 -3.61 9.99
C ASP A 54 -2.99 -2.74 9.03
N GLU A 55 -2.70 -1.44 8.94
CA GLU A 55 -3.40 -0.53 8.04
C GLU A 55 -3.04 -0.78 6.57
N VAL A 56 -1.77 -1.13 6.31
CA VAL A 56 -1.33 -1.58 4.98
C VAL A 56 -2.05 -2.88 4.61
N HIS A 57 -2.09 -3.87 5.51
CA HIS A 57 -2.81 -5.12 5.28
C HIS A 57 -4.31 -4.91 5.06
N LYS A 58 -4.97 -4.07 5.86
CA LYS A 58 -6.39 -3.74 5.69
C LYS A 58 -6.65 -3.07 4.34
N TYR A 59 -5.78 -2.18 3.88
CA TYR A 59 -5.91 -1.56 2.57
C TYR A 59 -5.73 -2.58 1.44
N MET A 60 -4.71 -3.43 1.52
CA MET A 60 -4.49 -4.49 0.53
C MET A 60 -5.65 -5.48 0.51
N ASN A 61 -6.09 -5.97 1.67
CA ASN A 61 -7.25 -6.85 1.77
C ASN A 61 -8.49 -6.19 1.19
N PHE A 62 -8.79 -4.93 1.49
CA PHE A 62 -9.91 -4.22 0.88
C PHE A 62 -9.80 -4.14 -0.66
N LYS A 63 -8.62 -3.82 -1.17
CA LYS A 63 -8.37 -3.64 -2.61
C LYS A 63 -8.43 -4.96 -3.39
N TYR A 64 -7.93 -6.05 -2.81
CA TYR A 64 -7.89 -7.37 -3.43
C TYR A 64 -9.14 -8.22 -3.15
N ALA A 65 -9.82 -8.02 -2.02
CA ALA A 65 -11.13 -8.63 -1.77
C ALA A 65 -12.18 -8.11 -2.77
N ALA A 66 -12.07 -6.84 -3.19
CA ALA A 66 -12.90 -6.30 -4.26
C ALA A 66 -12.61 -6.91 -5.64
N ARG A 67 -11.48 -7.61 -5.82
CA ARG A 67 -11.07 -8.21 -7.11
C ARG A 67 -11.15 -9.74 -7.17
N CYS A 68 -11.35 -10.45 -6.06
CA CYS A 68 -11.44 -11.92 -6.07
C CYS A 68 -12.47 -12.48 -5.08
N SER A 69 -13.54 -13.05 -5.63
CA SER A 69 -13.92 -14.42 -5.30
C SER A 69 -12.69 -15.32 -5.41
N GLY A 70 -11.98 -15.59 -4.30
CA GLY A 70 -10.92 -16.61 -4.26
C GLY A 70 -9.62 -16.29 -3.50
N PHE A 71 -9.62 -15.48 -2.43
CA PHE A 71 -8.43 -15.38 -1.55
C PHE A 71 -8.45 -16.53 -0.51
N ASP A 72 -7.76 -17.62 -0.82
CA ASP A 72 -7.64 -18.79 0.08
C ASP A 72 -6.64 -18.49 1.20
N LYS A 73 -7.14 -18.44 2.44
CA LYS A 73 -6.40 -18.11 3.67
C LYS A 73 -5.37 -19.19 4.08
N LYS A 74 -5.25 -20.30 3.35
CA LYS A 74 -4.45 -21.47 3.75
C LYS A 74 -2.92 -21.35 3.55
N ARG A 75 -2.39 -20.26 3.00
CA ARG A 75 -0.95 -20.15 2.67
C ARG A 75 -0.09 -19.38 3.68
N ILE A 76 -0.65 -18.88 4.78
CA ILE A 76 0.09 -18.02 5.74
C ILE A 76 0.39 -18.74 7.08
N LEU A 77 0.01 -20.01 7.23
CA LEU A 77 0.31 -20.82 8.41
C LEU A 77 0.86 -22.17 7.96
N SER A 78 2.13 -22.18 7.55
CA SER A 78 2.97 -23.38 7.51
C SER A 78 3.97 -23.32 8.66
#